data_AF-A0A661GK54-F1
#
_entry.id   AF-A0A661GK54-F1
#
_cell.length_a   1.000
_cell.length_b   1.000
_cell.length_c   1.000
_cell.angle_alpha   90.00
_cell.angle_beta   90.00
_cell.angle_gamma   90.00
#
_symmetry.space_group_name_H-M   'P 1'
#
loop_
_entity.id
_entity.type
_entity.pdbx_description
1 polymer ?
#
loop_
_entity_poly.entity_id
_entity_poly.type
_entity_poly.pdbx_seq_one_letter_code
_entity_poly.pdbx_strand_id
1 'polypeptide(L)'
;MPVENNLSELLACPRCDKTPLTVKDGNYRCEACKIDFPSLDEIPWLFAEPDASLGEWRNRLHFALQQLSNDSQRIKAELIADDLG
;
A
#
# COMPACT_ATOMS: atom_id res chain seq x y z
N MET A 1 -31.38 -0.26 -15.88
CA MET A 1 -30.81 -1.06 -14.77
C MET A 1 -29.34 -0.65 -14.68
N PRO A 2 -28.85 -0.12 -13.55
CA PRO A 2 -27.41 0.08 -13.41
C PRO A 2 -26.76 -1.31 -13.41
N VAL A 3 -25.74 -1.50 -14.23
CA VAL A 3 -24.91 -2.70 -14.18
C VAL A 3 -24.02 -2.50 -12.96
N GLU A 4 -24.29 -3.24 -11.88
CA GLU A 4 -23.36 -3.33 -10.76
C GLU A 4 -22.12 -4.05 -11.28
N ASN A 5 -21.07 -3.27 -11.54
CA ASN A 5 -19.84 -3.80 -12.11
C ASN A 5 -18.99 -4.40 -10.98
N ASN A 6 -19.03 -5.73 -10.85
CA ASN A 6 -18.24 -6.42 -9.84
C ASN A 6 -16.75 -6.38 -10.22
N LEU A 7 -15.96 -5.60 -9.48
CA LEU A 7 -14.54 -5.36 -9.77
C LEU A 7 -13.76 -6.67 -9.93
N SER A 8 -14.08 -7.73 -9.17
CA SER A 8 -13.38 -9.02 -9.26
C SER A 8 -13.44 -9.66 -10.65
N GLU A 9 -14.48 -9.37 -11.44
CA GLU A 9 -14.62 -9.90 -12.80
C GLU A 9 -13.64 -9.27 -13.79
N LEU A 10 -13.04 -8.13 -13.44
CA LEU A 10 -12.09 -7.39 -14.27
C LEU A 10 -10.63 -7.62 -13.89
N LEU A 11 -10.36 -8.29 -12.77
CA LEU A 11 -9.01 -8.41 -12.21
C LEU A 11 -8.34 -9.74 -12.60
N ALA A 12 -7.12 -9.63 -13.12
CA ALA A 12 -6.22 -10.76 -13.36
C ALA A 12 -5.02 -10.74 -12.40
N CYS A 13 -4.44 -11.90 -12.14
CA CYS A 13 -3.27 -12.02 -11.29
C CYS A 13 -2.05 -11.31 -11.91
N PRO A 14 -1.43 -10.33 -11.22
CA PRO A 14 -0.29 -9.58 -11.76
C PRO A 14 1.00 -10.41 -11.91
N ARG A 15 1.07 -11.60 -11.30
CA ARG A 15 2.24 -12.49 -11.42
C ARG A 15 2.19 -13.39 -12.65
N CYS A 16 1.01 -13.91 -13.00
CA CYS A 16 0.87 -14.84 -14.12
C CYS A 16 0.13 -14.24 -15.32
N ASP A 17 -0.51 -13.08 -15.16
CA ASP A 17 -1.25 -12.33 -16.16
C ASP A 17 -2.36 -13.12 -16.88
N LYS A 18 -2.88 -14.16 -16.20
CA LYS A 18 -3.78 -15.15 -16.83
C LYS A 18 -4.95 -15.53 -15.95
N THR A 19 -4.70 -15.77 -14.67
CA THR A 19 -5.70 -16.34 -13.77
C THR A 19 -6.57 -15.22 -13.18
N PRO A 20 -7.90 -15.28 -13.34
CA PRO A 20 -8.82 -14.39 -12.63
C PRO A 20 -8.66 -14.51 -11.12
N LEU A 21 -8.88 -13.42 -10.39
CA LEU A 21 -8.77 -13.41 -8.94
C LEU A 21 -10.10 -13.80 -8.28
N THR A 22 -10.02 -14.65 -7.26
CA THR A 22 -11.15 -14.98 -6.38
C THR A 22 -11.16 -14.04 -5.18
N VAL A 23 -12.34 -13.68 -4.68
CA VAL A 23 -12.47 -12.90 -3.44
C VAL A 23 -12.49 -13.85 -2.25
N LYS A 24 -11.67 -13.57 -1.24
CA LYS A 24 -11.60 -14.32 0.00
C LYS A 24 -11.40 -13.34 1.17
N ASP A 25 -12.36 -13.28 2.08
CA ASP A 25 -12.30 -12.46 3.29
C ASP A 25 -11.96 -10.97 3.01
N GLY A 26 -12.49 -10.40 1.92
CA GLY A 26 -12.22 -9.02 1.49
C GLY A 26 -10.89 -8.82 0.76
N ASN A 27 -10.08 -9.87 0.62
CA ASN A 27 -8.85 -9.89 -0.16
C ASN A 27 -9.05 -10.62 -1.49
N TYR A 28 -8.02 -10.57 -2.34
CA TYR A 28 -8.01 -11.26 -3.63
C TYR A 28 -7.00 -12.40 -3.61
N ARG A 29 -7.33 -13.53 -4.24
CA ARG A 29 -6.45 -14.69 -4.31
C ARG A 29 -6.31 -15.17 -5.74
N CYS A 30 -5.08 -15.50 -6.13
CA CYS A 30 -4.83 -16.28 -7.34
C CYS A 30 -4.65 -17.75 -6.96
N GLU A 31 -5.57 -18.61 -7.39
CA GLU A 31 -5.49 -20.05 -7.07
C GLU A 31 -4.34 -20.77 -7.79
N ALA A 32 -3.91 -20.27 -8.95
CA ALA A 32 -2.80 -20.85 -9.70
C ALA A 32 -1.44 -20.52 -9.05
N CYS A 33 -1.22 -19.25 -8.70
CA CYS A 33 0.03 -18.81 -8.06
C CYS A 33 0.03 -19.06 -6.55
N LYS A 34 -1.14 -19.30 -5.94
CA LYS A 34 -1.36 -19.42 -4.49
C LYS A 34 -0.90 -18.18 -3.71
N ILE A 35 -1.15 -17.00 -4.28
CA ILE A 35 -0.79 -15.70 -3.69
C ILE A 35 -2.07 -15.00 -3.28
N ASP A 36 -2.05 -14.46 -2.07
CA ASP A 36 -3.07 -13.57 -1.54
C ASP A 36 -2.61 -12.11 -1.75
N PHE A 37 -3.48 -11.30 -2.33
CA PHE A 37 -3.30 -9.86 -2.54
C PHE A 37 -4.22 -9.13 -1.56
N PRO A 38 -3.67 -8.38 -0.59
CA PRO A 38 -4.48 -7.69 0.40
C PRO A 38 -5.27 -6.54 -0.23
N SER A 39 -6.40 -6.20 0.37
CA SER A 39 -7.08 -4.93 0.10
C SER A 39 -6.67 -3.92 1.18
N LEU A 40 -6.07 -2.80 0.77
CA LEU A 40 -5.68 -1.70 1.65
C LEU A 40 -6.70 -0.58 1.47
N ASP A 41 -7.53 -0.30 2.48
CA ASP A 41 -8.62 0.68 2.41
C ASP A 41 -9.47 0.51 1.14
N GLU A 42 -9.95 -0.71 0.90
CA GLU A 42 -10.76 -1.11 -0.27
C GLU A 42 -10.00 -1.09 -1.63
N ILE A 43 -8.72 -0.73 -1.64
CA ILE A 43 -7.88 -0.73 -2.84
C ILE A 43 -7.11 -2.06 -2.95
N PRO A 44 -7.31 -2.85 -4.02
CA PRO A 44 -6.56 -4.09 -4.23
C PRO A 44 -5.05 -3.86 -4.42
N TRP A 45 -4.21 -4.49 -3.58
CA TRP A 45 -2.74 -4.41 -3.66
C TRP A 45 -2.16 -5.40 -4.67
N LEU A 46 -2.36 -5.14 -5.97
CA LEU A 46 -2.03 -6.06 -7.06
C LEU A 46 -0.59 -5.94 -7.58
N PHE A 47 0.39 -6.08 -6.68
CA PHE A 47 1.79 -6.25 -7.07
C PHE A 47 2.12 -7.72 -7.30
N ALA A 48 3.01 -8.04 -8.25
CA ALA A 48 3.41 -9.43 -8.53
C ALA A 48 4.00 -10.15 -7.29
N GLU A 49 4.62 -9.38 -6.39
CA GLU A 49 5.15 -9.82 -5.09
C GLU A 49 4.57 -8.94 -3.96
N PRO A 50 3.33 -9.22 -3.51
CA PRO A 50 2.57 -8.28 -2.67
C PRO A 50 3.26 -7.98 -1.32
N ASP A 51 3.82 -8.99 -0.66
CA ASP A 51 4.48 -8.83 0.64
C ASP A 51 5.77 -8.00 0.54
N ALA A 52 6.57 -8.25 -0.50
CA ALA A 52 7.81 -7.52 -0.73
C ALA A 52 7.52 -6.04 -1.03
N SER A 53 6.56 -5.77 -1.92
CA SER A 53 6.14 -4.40 -2.23
C SER A 53 5.55 -3.73 -0.99
N LEU A 54 4.72 -4.42 -0.20
CA LEU A 54 4.14 -3.83 1.01
C LEU A 54 5.21 -3.47 2.05
N GLY A 55 6.21 -4.34 2.23
CA GLY A 55 7.37 -4.08 3.08
C GLY A 55 8.18 -2.86 2.62
N GLU A 56 8.47 -2.77 1.32
CA GLU A 56 9.19 -1.64 0.73
C GLU A 56 8.46 -0.31 0.98
N TRP A 57 7.16 -0.26 0.66
CA TRP A 57 6.36 0.95 0.80
C TRP A 57 6.21 1.39 2.25
N ARG A 58 6.01 0.43 3.19
CA ARG A 58 5.97 0.71 4.63
C ARG A 58 7.29 1.29 5.12
N ASN A 59 8.42 0.72 4.71
CA ASN A 59 9.75 1.21 5.08
C ASN A 59 9.98 2.64 4.55
N ARG A 60 9.65 2.88 3.27
CA ARG A 60 9.77 4.21 2.66
C ARG A 60 8.93 5.26 3.38
N LEU A 61 7.68 4.94 3.73
CA LEU A 61 6.81 5.84 4.50
C LEU A 61 7.39 6.10 5.90
N HIS A 62 7.86 5.06 6.59
CA HIS A 62 8.45 5.19 7.93
C HIS A 62 9.64 6.16 7.93
N PHE A 63 10.59 6.00 7.01
CA PHE A 63 11.75 6.88 6.93
C PHE A 63 11.39 8.31 6.52
N ALA A 64 10.43 8.50 5.62
CA ALA A 64 9.94 9.82 5.25
C ALA A 64 9.32 10.55 6.47
N LEU A 65 8.49 9.85 7.25
CA LEU A 65 7.90 10.41 8.47
C LEU A 65 8.97 10.73 9.53
N GLN A 66 9.97 9.86 9.69
CA GLN A 66 11.08 10.10 10.61
C GLN A 66 11.88 11.34 10.21
N GLN A 67 12.18 11.52 8.92
CA GLN A 67 12.88 12.71 8.43
C GLN A 67 12.08 13.99 8.71
N LEU A 68 10.78 14.00 8.38
CA LEU A 68 9.89 15.13 8.66
C LEU A 68 9.80 15.46 10.16
N SER A 69 9.77 14.44 11.01
CA SER A 69 9.79 14.63 12.47
C SER A 69 11.09 15.30 12.93
N ASN A 70 12.24 14.82 12.45
CA ASN A 70 13.55 15.38 12.79
C ASN A 70 13.67 16.83 12.32
N ASP A 71 13.24 17.12 11.09
CA ASP A 71 13.24 18.47 10.52
C ASP A 71 12.34 19.42 11.32
N SER A 72 11.15 18.98 11.72
CA SER A 72 10.25 19.79 12.56
C SER A 72 10.87 20.09 13.92
N GLN A 73 11.52 19.12 14.56
CA GLN A 73 12.20 19.33 15.84
C GLN A 73 13.37 20.30 15.71
N ARG A 74 14.18 20.16 14.65
CA ARG A 74 15.29 21.06 14.37
C ARG A 74 14.82 22.51 14.18
N ILE A 75 13.82 22.73 13.32
CA ILE A 75 13.28 24.07 13.06
C ILE A 75 12.70 24.69 14.34
N LYS A 76 12.00 23.90 15.18
CA LYS A 76 11.49 24.39 16.47
C LYS A 76 12.61 24.80 17.42
N ALA A 77 13.71 24.05 17.45
CA ALA A 77 14.87 24.38 18.28
C ALA A 77 15.57 25.67 17.79
N GLU A 78 15.72 25.84 16.48
CA GLU A 78 16.27 27.06 15.85
C GLU A 78 15.42 28.28 16.21
N LEU A 79 14.10 28.20 16.08
CA LEU A 79 13.19 29.29 16.46
C LEU A 79 13.29 29.68 17.94
N ILE A 80 13.41 28.70 18.84
CA ILE A 80 13.58 28.97 20.28
C ILE A 80 14.94 29.60 20.56
N ALA A 81 15.99 29.18 19.86
CA ALA A 81 17.33 29.73 20.03
C ALA A 81 17.41 31.19 19.54
N ASP A 82 16.76 31.50 18.42
CA ASP A 82 16.72 32.86 17.86
C ASP A 82 15.88 33.83 18.72
N ASP A 83 14.84 33.34 19.42
CA ASP A 83 14.00 34.15 20.33
C ASP A 83 14.71 34.46 21.68
N LEU A 84 15.84 33.80 21.96
CA LEU A 84 16.65 33.97 23.17
C LEU A 84 17.96 34.74 22.93
N GLY A 85 18.20 35.24 21.72
CA GLY A 85 19.35 36.08 21.34
C GLY A 85 18.97 37.55 21.14
#